data_AF-A0A842PFX7-F1
#
_entry.id   AF-A0A842PFX7-F1
#
_cell.length_a   1.000
_cell.length_b   1.000
_cell.length_c   1.000
_cell.angle_alpha   90.00
_cell.angle_beta   90.00
_cell.angle_gamma   90.00
#
_symmetry.space_group_name_H-M   'P 1'
#
loop_
_entity.id
_entity.type
_entity.pdbx_description
1 polymer ?
#
loop_
_entity_poly.entity_id
_entity_poly.type
_entity_poly.pdbx_seq_one_letter_code
_entity_poly.pdbx_strand_id
1 'polypeptide(L)'
;MKRYVFKGKLILCKSLHIGSGEYSIRTDAAVVRRRDGSFYIPGTTVGGVFRSVVESLAHYIEGLSTCAFGKSCFDQKKKPGEECSTCALFGFGSNASKITVEDSALLNGITDIEDIEDIEEVRDGVGIHRKAEASREKVKFDYEIIPAGSQFGFEISVENLTSQDKWLVALGLNEFASGFCSLGGRTTTGLGNFKLDLEEAYEIDLNNLETLVQLLKTNTPDSAWERTPHDLINGWYKDLNIDVDKIRERKEQWKIPNFCSIKLKLSIAEALLVKSGDPSLPGPEEYDARFVSTTRIREDGSHEEVQFLPGSSLKGIFRSRCEKIIRTLGVMACDPQEDSDGEVISCAKQFKDLEKELEKERGVKLQPDKIYKDSCLVCKLFGSSYM
;
A
#
# COMPACT_ATOMS: atom_id res chain seq x y z
N MET A 1 -21.15 14.06 22.53
CA MET A 1 -20.28 13.16 21.76
C MET A 1 -20.70 13.28 20.31
N LYS A 2 -19.77 13.61 19.40
CA LYS A 2 -20.05 13.59 17.96
C LYS A 2 -19.45 12.34 17.34
N ARG A 3 -20.22 11.70 16.47
CA ARG A 3 -19.79 10.60 15.61
C ARG A 3 -19.81 11.09 14.17
N TYR A 4 -18.77 10.76 13.41
CA TYR A 4 -18.76 10.96 11.97
C TYR A 4 -18.57 9.63 11.28
N VAL A 5 -19.26 9.43 10.16
CA VAL A 5 -19.18 8.22 9.34
C VAL A 5 -18.92 8.65 7.90
N PHE A 6 -17.92 8.07 7.27
CA PHE A 6 -17.59 8.30 5.87
C PHE A 6 -17.73 6.99 5.11
N LYS A 7 -18.46 7.02 3.99
CA LYS A 7 -18.68 5.85 3.14
C LYS A 7 -18.32 6.15 1.69
N GLY A 8 -17.93 5.10 0.97
CA GLY A 8 -17.62 5.20 -0.44
C GLY A 8 -17.06 3.90 -1.00
N LYS A 9 -16.19 4.01 -2.00
CA LYS A 9 -15.63 2.87 -2.74
C LYS A 9 -14.11 2.97 -2.88
N LEU A 10 -13.41 1.89 -2.56
CA LEU A 10 -12.02 1.70 -2.95
C LEU A 10 -11.98 1.10 -4.36
N ILE A 11 -11.57 1.90 -5.34
CA ILE A 11 -11.49 1.49 -6.74
C ILE A 11 -10.04 1.11 -7.05
N LEU A 12 -9.81 -0.15 -7.42
CA LEU A 12 -8.48 -0.63 -7.78
C LEU A 12 -8.02 -0.03 -9.12
N CYS A 13 -7.01 0.83 -9.10
CA CYS A 13 -6.37 1.33 -10.32
C CYS A 13 -5.39 0.31 -10.90
N LYS A 14 -4.89 -0.60 -10.07
CA LYS A 14 -4.04 -1.73 -10.46
C LYS A 14 -4.46 -2.97 -9.66
N SER A 15 -4.16 -4.15 -10.21
CA SER A 15 -4.49 -5.41 -9.56
C SER A 15 -3.92 -5.50 -8.14
N LEU A 16 -4.64 -6.13 -7.23
CA LEU A 16 -4.34 -6.20 -5.80
C LEU A 16 -3.97 -7.63 -5.40
N HIS A 17 -2.99 -7.78 -4.51
CA HIS A 17 -2.70 -9.05 -3.85
C HIS A 17 -2.68 -8.82 -2.34
N ILE A 18 -3.48 -9.58 -1.59
CA ILE A 18 -3.45 -9.59 -0.12
C ILE A 18 -3.28 -11.02 0.31
N GLY A 19 -2.06 -11.39 0.72
CA GLY A 19 -1.78 -12.76 1.15
C GLY A 19 -2.59 -13.14 2.38
N SER A 20 -3.28 -14.27 2.32
CA SER A 20 -3.98 -14.88 3.46
C SER A 20 -3.03 -15.54 4.47
N GLY A 21 -1.76 -15.74 4.09
CA GLY A 21 -0.82 -16.56 4.85
C GLY A 21 -1.04 -18.07 4.65
N GLU A 22 -2.00 -18.45 3.80
CA GLU A 22 -2.31 -19.84 3.44
C GLU A 22 -1.78 -20.17 2.02
N TYR A 23 -1.34 -21.41 1.85
CA TYR A 23 -1.02 -22.00 0.55
C TYR A 23 -2.30 -22.55 -0.06
N SER A 24 -2.58 -22.27 -1.34
CA SER A 24 -3.66 -22.94 -2.07
C SER A 24 -3.11 -24.09 -2.91
N ILE A 25 -3.99 -24.90 -3.50
CA ILE A 25 -3.60 -26.02 -4.38
C ILE A 25 -2.83 -25.52 -5.63
N ARG A 26 -2.98 -24.24 -6.01
CA ARG A 26 -2.40 -23.66 -7.24
C ARG A 26 -1.41 -22.53 -7.03
N THR A 27 -1.31 -21.93 -5.83
CA THR A 27 -0.40 -20.79 -5.57
C THR A 27 0.25 -20.85 -4.19
N ASP A 28 1.47 -20.30 -4.12
CA ASP A 28 2.23 -20.12 -2.88
C ASP A 28 1.70 -18.96 -2.01
N ALA A 29 0.80 -18.13 -2.55
CA ALA A 29 0.17 -17.02 -1.84
C ALA A 29 -1.27 -16.77 -2.34
N ALA A 30 -2.25 -17.25 -1.58
CA ALA A 30 -3.68 -17.06 -1.86
C ALA A 30 -4.18 -15.69 -1.38
N VAL A 31 -5.25 -15.18 -2.00
CA VAL A 31 -5.91 -13.95 -1.56
C VAL A 31 -6.92 -14.23 -0.44
N VAL A 32 -7.05 -13.28 0.49
CA VAL A 32 -8.02 -13.36 1.60
C VAL A 32 -9.46 -13.44 1.09
N ARG A 33 -10.22 -14.44 1.57
CA ARG A 33 -11.63 -14.70 1.23
C ARG A 33 -12.49 -14.83 2.50
N ARG A 34 -13.78 -14.51 2.38
CA ARG A 34 -14.80 -14.79 3.40
C ARG A 34 -15.16 -16.28 3.39
N ARG A 35 -15.95 -16.72 4.37
CA ARG A 35 -16.42 -18.12 4.45
C ARG A 35 -17.28 -18.55 3.26
N ASP A 36 -17.91 -17.61 2.59
CA ASP A 36 -18.70 -17.83 1.38
C ASP A 36 -17.84 -17.86 0.10
N GLY A 37 -16.52 -17.69 0.20
CA GLY A 37 -15.58 -17.67 -0.92
C GLY A 37 -15.36 -16.28 -1.53
N SER A 38 -16.16 -15.27 -1.17
CA SER A 38 -16.03 -13.91 -1.72
C SER A 38 -14.76 -13.21 -1.25
N PHE A 39 -14.15 -12.41 -2.13
CA PHE A 39 -13.00 -11.58 -1.77
C PHE A 39 -13.40 -10.42 -0.86
N TYR A 40 -12.54 -10.10 0.10
CA TYR A 40 -12.68 -8.88 0.90
C TYR A 40 -11.31 -8.35 1.31
N ILE A 41 -11.25 -7.06 1.67
CA ILE A 41 -10.07 -6.44 2.27
C ILE A 41 -10.33 -6.31 3.77
N PRO A 42 -9.50 -6.90 4.64
CA PRO A 42 -9.64 -6.71 6.09
C PRO A 42 -9.53 -5.24 6.48
N GLY A 43 -10.41 -4.78 7.38
CA GLY A 43 -10.39 -3.42 7.92
C GLY A 43 -9.08 -3.09 8.63
N THR A 44 -8.38 -4.10 9.17
CA THR A 44 -7.03 -3.96 9.72
C THR A 44 -5.98 -3.64 8.65
N THR A 45 -6.13 -4.14 7.43
CA THR A 45 -5.25 -3.80 6.30
C THR A 45 -5.48 -2.36 5.85
N VAL A 46 -6.74 -1.97 5.65
CA VAL A 46 -7.11 -0.59 5.27
C VAL A 46 -6.68 0.39 6.37
N GLY A 47 -7.01 0.10 7.64
CA GLY A 47 -6.65 0.91 8.79
C GLY A 47 -5.14 1.01 9.02
N GLY A 48 -4.38 -0.06 8.74
CA GLY A 48 -2.92 -0.04 8.80
C GLY A 48 -2.30 0.90 7.76
N VAL A 49 -2.77 0.84 6.51
CA VAL A 49 -2.32 1.75 5.45
C VAL A 49 -2.76 3.18 5.74
N PHE A 50 -3.99 3.38 6.19
CA PHE A 50 -4.52 4.69 6.57
C PHE A 50 -3.67 5.32 7.69
N ARG A 51 -3.37 4.54 8.74
CA ARG A 51 -2.48 4.97 9.82
C ARG A 51 -1.08 5.34 9.33
N SER A 52 -0.48 4.51 8.48
CA SER A 52 0.87 4.76 7.96
C SER A 52 0.95 6.06 7.16
N VAL A 53 -0.06 6.33 6.32
CA VAL A 53 -0.20 7.57 5.55
C VAL A 53 -0.31 8.78 6.50
N VAL A 54 -1.21 8.70 7.47
CA VAL A 54 -1.43 9.76 8.45
C VAL A 54 -0.16 10.02 9.27
N GLU A 55 0.53 8.98 9.73
CA GLU A 55 1.79 9.08 10.48
C GLU A 55 2.93 9.71 9.68
N SER A 56 3.00 9.42 8.38
CA SER A 56 3.97 10.02 7.46
C SER A 56 3.71 11.51 7.25
N LEU A 57 2.45 11.90 7.01
CA LEU A 57 2.08 13.30 6.70
C LEU A 57 2.03 14.19 7.94
N ALA A 58 1.46 13.70 9.05
CA ALA A 58 1.23 14.49 10.25
C ALA A 58 2.54 15.00 10.91
N HIS A 59 3.67 14.34 10.65
CA HIS A 59 4.97 14.80 11.13
C HIS A 59 5.35 16.21 10.63
N TYR A 60 4.82 16.62 9.46
CA TYR A 60 5.12 17.91 8.84
C TYR A 60 4.21 19.04 9.29
N ILE A 61 3.18 18.74 10.06
CA ILE A 61 2.15 19.71 10.42
C ILE A 61 2.39 20.21 11.84
N GLU A 62 2.40 21.54 12.00
CA GLU A 62 2.58 22.14 13.31
C GLU A 62 1.44 21.74 14.27
N GLY A 63 1.80 21.45 15.53
CA GLY A 63 0.87 20.99 16.55
C GLY A 63 0.55 19.50 16.50
N LEU A 64 0.92 18.78 15.44
CA LEU A 64 0.79 17.34 15.36
C LEU A 64 2.11 16.64 15.73
N SER A 65 1.98 15.48 16.36
CA SER A 65 3.11 14.63 16.75
C SER A 65 2.86 13.18 16.32
N THR A 66 3.92 12.48 15.90
CA THR A 66 3.82 11.10 15.39
C THR A 66 5.01 10.25 15.88
N CYS A 67 4.85 8.93 15.81
CA CYS A 67 5.93 7.98 16.12
C CYS A 67 6.82 7.62 14.92
N ALA A 68 6.52 8.12 13.71
CA ALA A 68 7.07 7.59 12.46
C ALA A 68 8.59 7.70 12.33
N PHE A 69 9.20 8.75 12.91
CA PHE A 69 10.61 9.11 12.71
C PHE A 69 11.41 9.16 14.01
N GLY A 70 10.92 8.50 15.06
CA GLY A 70 11.56 8.48 16.38
C GLY A 70 11.21 7.22 17.15
N LYS A 71 11.60 7.18 18.44
CA LYS A 71 11.18 6.08 19.32
C LYS A 71 9.65 6.05 19.41
N SER A 72 9.06 4.86 19.35
CA SER A 72 7.62 4.74 19.49
C SER A 72 7.15 5.19 20.89
N CYS A 73 5.87 5.55 21.04
CA CYS A 73 5.30 5.86 22.36
C CYS A 73 5.47 4.67 23.33
N PHE A 74 5.47 3.43 22.82
CA PHE A 74 5.74 2.22 23.59
C PHE A 74 7.18 2.16 24.09
N ASP A 75 8.16 2.40 23.21
CA ASP A 75 9.59 2.38 23.57
C ASP A 75 9.93 3.49 24.58
N GLN A 76 9.24 4.62 24.49
CA GLN A 76 9.36 5.73 25.42
C GLN A 76 8.63 5.49 26.75
N LYS A 77 7.88 4.39 26.89
CA LYS A 77 7.05 4.07 28.06
C LYS A 77 6.13 5.22 28.47
N LYS A 78 5.57 5.92 27.48
CA LYS A 78 4.61 7.00 27.70
C LYS A 78 3.36 6.48 28.40
N LYS A 79 2.74 7.32 29.22
CA LYS A 79 1.46 7.01 29.88
C LYS A 79 0.29 7.44 29.00
N PRO A 80 -0.92 6.88 29.21
CA PRO A 80 -2.14 7.42 28.62
C PRO A 80 -2.29 8.92 28.95
N GLY A 81 -2.54 9.73 27.91
CA GLY A 81 -2.54 11.19 27.93
C GLY A 81 -1.22 11.84 27.48
N GLU A 82 -0.12 11.09 27.36
CA GLU A 82 1.19 11.58 26.90
C GLU A 82 1.54 11.11 25.47
N GLU A 83 0.67 10.29 24.86
CA GLU A 83 0.85 9.78 23.51
C GLU A 83 0.93 10.89 22.46
N CYS A 84 1.49 10.53 21.30
CA CYS A 84 1.48 11.44 20.16
C CYS A 84 0.07 11.52 19.53
N SER A 85 -0.15 12.55 18.70
CA SER A 85 -1.45 12.82 18.07
C SER A 85 -1.98 11.61 17.28
N THR A 86 -1.11 10.86 16.59
CA THR A 86 -1.54 9.66 15.86
C THR A 86 -1.95 8.52 16.78
N CYS A 87 -1.18 8.25 17.83
CA CYS A 87 -1.52 7.26 18.85
C CYS A 87 -2.80 7.62 19.61
N ALA A 88 -3.10 8.91 19.81
CA ALA A 88 -4.35 9.36 20.42
C ALA A 88 -5.58 9.05 19.54
N LEU A 89 -5.42 9.08 18.21
CA LEU A 89 -6.47 8.72 17.25
C LEU A 89 -6.63 7.20 17.11
N PHE A 90 -5.54 6.48 16.87
CA PHE A 90 -5.54 5.03 16.56
C PHE A 90 -5.47 4.12 17.80
N GLY A 91 -5.37 4.69 19.00
CA GLY A 91 -5.27 3.96 20.27
C GLY A 91 -3.83 3.73 20.74
N PHE A 92 -3.66 3.71 22.06
CA PHE A 92 -2.37 3.48 22.73
C PHE A 92 -2.55 2.97 24.17
N GLY A 93 -1.86 1.88 24.51
CA GLY A 93 -1.94 1.28 25.83
C GLY A 93 -3.37 0.87 26.18
N SER A 94 -3.94 1.50 27.22
CA SER A 94 -5.33 1.30 27.65
C SER A 94 -6.34 2.23 26.97
N ASN A 95 -5.89 3.22 26.19
CA ASN A 95 -6.78 4.11 25.45
C ASN A 95 -7.26 3.43 24.16
N ALA A 96 -8.57 3.28 24.04
CA ALA A 96 -9.19 2.73 22.83
C ALA A 96 -8.99 3.66 21.63
N SER A 97 -8.97 3.06 20.44
CA SER A 97 -9.00 3.79 19.18
C SER A 97 -10.28 4.63 19.08
N LYS A 98 -10.18 5.85 18.55
CA LYS A 98 -11.33 6.70 18.20
C LYS A 98 -11.84 6.44 16.79
N ILE A 99 -11.12 5.62 16.04
CA ILE A 99 -11.36 5.30 14.64
C ILE A 99 -11.60 3.81 14.46
N THR A 100 -12.64 3.49 13.72
CA THR A 100 -13.02 2.12 13.34
C THR A 100 -13.09 2.06 11.82
N VAL A 101 -12.42 1.06 11.25
CA VAL A 101 -12.39 0.82 9.81
C VAL A 101 -13.04 -0.54 9.56
N GLU A 102 -14.10 -0.55 8.77
CA GLU A 102 -14.85 -1.76 8.47
C GLU A 102 -14.14 -2.63 7.42
N ASP A 103 -14.44 -3.92 7.43
CA ASP A 103 -14.00 -4.84 6.37
C ASP A 103 -14.62 -4.44 5.02
N SER A 104 -13.78 -4.26 4.01
CA SER A 104 -14.22 -3.84 2.69
C SER A 104 -14.69 -5.04 1.87
N ALA A 105 -16.00 -5.21 1.72
CA ALA A 105 -16.59 -6.24 0.87
C ALA A 105 -16.47 -5.85 -0.62
N LEU A 106 -16.30 -6.85 -1.50
CA LEU A 106 -16.35 -6.65 -2.94
C LEU A 106 -17.76 -6.20 -3.36
N LEU A 107 -17.85 -5.05 -4.06
CA LEU A 107 -19.11 -4.48 -4.57
C LEU A 107 -19.28 -4.73 -6.07
N ASN A 108 -18.19 -4.59 -6.81
CA ASN A 108 -18.13 -4.82 -8.26
C ASN A 108 -16.76 -5.39 -8.59
N GLY A 109 -16.71 -6.41 -9.44
CA GLY A 109 -15.53 -7.20 -9.72
C GLY A 109 -15.95 -8.65 -9.96
N ILE A 110 -14.98 -9.54 -10.10
CA ILE A 110 -15.31 -10.94 -10.37
C ILE A 110 -15.61 -11.66 -9.05
N THR A 111 -16.84 -12.16 -8.93
CA THR A 111 -17.46 -12.59 -7.67
C THR A 111 -17.51 -14.10 -7.48
N ASP A 112 -17.48 -14.89 -8.56
CA ASP A 112 -17.91 -16.29 -8.50
C ASP A 112 -16.83 -17.30 -8.85
N ILE A 113 -16.76 -18.33 -8.02
CA ILE A 113 -15.93 -19.53 -8.15
C ILE A 113 -16.32 -20.34 -9.41
N GLU A 114 -17.48 -20.08 -10.02
CA GLU A 114 -17.86 -20.75 -11.28
C GLU A 114 -17.13 -20.18 -12.50
N ASP A 115 -16.62 -18.95 -12.43
CA ASP A 115 -15.77 -18.30 -13.44
C ASP A 115 -14.26 -18.44 -13.08
N ILE A 116 -13.90 -19.52 -12.37
CA ILE A 116 -12.55 -19.80 -11.82
C ILE A 116 -11.41 -19.62 -12.83
N GLU A 117 -11.68 -19.79 -14.12
CA GLU A 117 -10.63 -19.73 -15.15
C GLU A 117 -10.12 -18.29 -15.40
N ASP A 118 -10.88 -17.24 -15.05
CA ASP A 118 -10.54 -15.84 -15.37
C ASP A 118 -10.13 -14.97 -14.15
N ILE A 119 -10.38 -15.43 -12.92
CA ILE A 119 -10.21 -14.63 -11.68
C ILE A 119 -8.89 -14.93 -10.99
N GLU A 120 -8.43 -16.17 -11.08
CA GLU A 120 -7.17 -16.61 -10.48
C GLU A 120 -6.02 -16.36 -11.45
N GLU A 121 -5.87 -15.09 -11.89
CA GLU A 121 -4.71 -14.68 -12.70
C GLU A 121 -3.46 -14.86 -11.85
N VAL A 122 -2.76 -15.98 -12.07
CA VAL A 122 -1.47 -16.25 -11.46
C VAL A 122 -0.45 -15.33 -12.14
N ARG A 123 0.07 -14.35 -11.41
CA ARG A 123 1.10 -13.46 -11.96
C ARG A 123 2.49 -14.04 -11.79
N ASP A 124 3.17 -14.27 -12.91
CA ASP A 124 4.59 -14.61 -12.89
C ASP A 124 5.48 -13.41 -12.53
N GLY A 125 6.39 -13.63 -11.60
CA GLY A 125 7.62 -12.83 -11.49
C GLY A 125 8.76 -13.50 -12.24
N VAL A 126 9.42 -12.81 -13.17
CA VAL A 126 10.62 -13.33 -13.84
C VAL A 126 11.88 -12.62 -13.31
N GLY A 127 12.83 -13.39 -12.79
CA GLY A 127 14.17 -12.89 -12.45
C GLY A 127 15.04 -12.72 -13.70
N ILE A 128 15.47 -11.49 -14.00
CA ILE A 128 16.40 -11.19 -15.11
C ILE A 128 17.85 -11.40 -14.64
N HIS A 129 18.66 -12.16 -15.37
CA HIS A 129 20.09 -12.37 -15.09
C HIS A 129 20.91 -11.15 -15.53
N ARG A 130 21.41 -10.37 -14.57
CA ARG A 130 21.88 -8.99 -14.77
C ARG A 130 23.19 -8.84 -15.54
N LYS A 131 24.03 -9.89 -15.58
CA LYS A 131 25.27 -9.90 -16.35
C LYS A 131 25.06 -10.28 -17.83
N ALA A 132 23.97 -10.98 -18.15
CA ALA A 132 23.72 -11.55 -19.48
C ALA A 132 22.46 -10.98 -20.16
N GLU A 133 21.69 -10.12 -19.48
CA GLU A 133 20.38 -9.59 -19.92
C GLU A 133 19.35 -10.69 -20.31
N ALA A 134 19.62 -11.96 -19.96
CA ALA A 134 18.78 -13.13 -20.24
C ALA A 134 17.87 -13.48 -19.05
N SER A 135 16.71 -14.10 -19.31
CA SER A 135 15.84 -14.65 -18.25
C SER A 135 16.56 -15.76 -17.48
N ARG A 136 16.51 -15.76 -16.15
CA ARG A 136 17.07 -16.85 -15.32
C ARG A 136 15.99 -17.91 -15.14
N GLU A 137 16.28 -19.14 -15.55
CA GLU A 137 15.49 -20.31 -15.16
C GLU A 137 15.58 -20.48 -13.64
N LYS A 138 14.45 -20.64 -12.93
CA LYS A 138 14.31 -21.05 -11.51
C LYS A 138 14.01 -20.01 -10.42
N VAL A 139 13.45 -18.84 -10.74
CA VAL A 139 12.72 -18.05 -9.71
C VAL A 139 11.38 -17.63 -10.27
N LYS A 140 10.47 -18.60 -10.40
CA LYS A 140 9.05 -18.38 -10.66
C LYS A 140 8.34 -18.34 -9.32
N PHE A 141 7.52 -17.33 -9.08
CA PHE A 141 6.65 -17.25 -7.92
C PHE A 141 5.29 -16.82 -8.40
N ASP A 142 4.32 -17.65 -8.07
CA ASP A 142 2.94 -17.58 -8.51
C ASP A 142 2.12 -16.98 -7.36
N TYR A 143 1.29 -15.99 -7.65
CA TYR A 143 0.43 -15.35 -6.65
C TYR A 143 -0.90 -14.94 -7.26
N GLU A 144 -1.98 -15.14 -6.50
CA GLU A 144 -3.33 -14.74 -6.89
C GLU A 144 -3.47 -13.23 -6.84
N ILE A 145 -4.21 -12.64 -7.78
CA ILE A 145 -4.54 -11.23 -7.77
C ILE A 145 -6.03 -10.98 -7.94
N ILE A 146 -6.49 -9.87 -7.37
CA ILE A 146 -7.79 -9.28 -7.70
C ILE A 146 -7.56 -8.31 -8.87
N PRO A 147 -8.32 -8.42 -9.97
CA PRO A 147 -8.21 -7.56 -11.16
C PRO A 147 -8.28 -6.05 -10.89
N ALA A 148 -7.68 -5.26 -11.78
CA ALA A 148 -7.86 -3.81 -11.78
C ALA A 148 -9.29 -3.44 -12.18
N GLY A 149 -9.82 -2.35 -11.62
CA GLY A 149 -11.20 -1.89 -11.80
C GLY A 149 -12.18 -2.43 -10.77
N SER A 150 -11.82 -3.49 -10.04
CA SER A 150 -12.64 -4.00 -8.92
C SER A 150 -12.85 -2.91 -7.85
N GLN A 151 -14.03 -2.92 -7.26
CA GLN A 151 -14.51 -1.92 -6.31
C GLN A 151 -14.87 -2.59 -4.99
N PHE A 152 -14.35 -2.06 -3.89
CA PHE A 152 -14.66 -2.54 -2.54
C PHE A 152 -15.35 -1.45 -1.74
N GLY A 153 -16.31 -1.82 -0.89
CA GLY A 153 -16.98 -0.87 -0.01
C GLY A 153 -16.02 -0.30 1.02
N PHE A 154 -16.03 1.03 1.18
CA PHE A 154 -15.24 1.72 2.19
C PHE A 154 -16.17 2.29 3.26
N GLU A 155 -15.89 1.99 4.52
CA GLU A 155 -16.55 2.64 5.65
C GLU A 155 -15.56 2.88 6.78
N ILE A 156 -15.53 4.12 7.26
CA ILE A 156 -14.76 4.53 8.43
C ILE A 156 -15.64 5.36 9.36
N SER A 157 -15.63 5.02 10.63
CA SER A 157 -16.35 5.75 11.67
C SER A 157 -15.38 6.30 12.71
N VAL A 158 -15.65 7.52 13.15
CA VAL A 158 -14.79 8.27 14.07
C VAL A 158 -15.60 8.99 15.13
N GLU A 159 -15.15 8.93 16.37
CA GLU A 159 -15.90 9.42 17.53
C GLU A 159 -15.06 10.28 18.46
N ASN A 160 -15.70 11.28 19.09
CA ASN A 160 -15.05 12.13 20.12
C ASN A 160 -13.75 12.79 19.64
N LEU A 161 -13.76 13.27 18.39
CA LEU A 161 -12.61 13.89 17.78
C LEU A 161 -12.32 15.27 18.35
N THR A 162 -11.06 15.48 18.72
CA THR A 162 -10.46 16.82 18.90
C THR A 162 -10.20 17.47 17.54
N SER A 163 -9.81 18.75 17.52
CA SER A 163 -9.42 19.43 16.27
C SER A 163 -8.23 18.75 15.59
N GLN A 164 -7.25 18.28 16.37
CA GLN A 164 -6.10 17.55 15.83
C GLN A 164 -6.52 16.21 15.20
N ASP A 165 -7.41 15.47 15.86
CA ASP A 165 -7.93 14.20 15.33
C ASP A 165 -8.64 14.41 13.99
N LYS A 166 -9.43 15.48 13.86
CA LYS A 166 -10.08 15.85 12.60
C LYS A 166 -9.08 16.10 11.48
N TRP A 167 -7.99 16.83 11.75
CA TRP A 167 -6.95 17.06 10.75
C TRP A 167 -6.30 15.76 10.30
N LEU A 168 -5.98 14.86 11.23
CA LEU A 168 -5.41 13.55 10.92
C LEU A 168 -6.31 12.72 10.02
N VAL A 169 -7.61 12.63 10.34
CA VAL A 169 -8.59 11.89 9.53
C VAL A 169 -8.75 12.53 8.14
N ALA A 170 -8.82 13.86 8.07
CA ALA A 170 -8.91 14.59 6.80
C ALA A 170 -7.71 14.31 5.89
N LEU A 171 -6.48 14.30 6.45
CA LEU A 171 -5.27 13.97 5.69
C LEU A 171 -5.33 12.57 5.09
N GLY A 172 -5.73 11.58 5.88
CA GLY A 172 -5.84 10.19 5.42
C GLY A 172 -6.88 10.02 4.31
N LEU A 173 -8.07 10.61 4.48
CA LEU A 173 -9.15 10.56 3.48
C LEU A 173 -8.75 11.23 2.17
N ASN A 174 -8.12 12.41 2.24
CA ASN A 174 -7.66 13.12 1.05
C ASN A 174 -6.53 12.37 0.33
N GLU A 175 -5.59 11.79 1.06
CA GLU A 175 -4.51 11.03 0.43
C GLU A 175 -5.06 9.75 -0.24
N PHE A 176 -6.01 9.05 0.38
CA PHE A 176 -6.68 7.91 -0.24
C PHE A 176 -7.45 8.34 -1.52
N ALA A 177 -8.10 9.50 -1.50
CA ALA A 177 -8.82 10.04 -2.65
C ALA A 177 -7.89 10.52 -3.78
N SER A 178 -6.63 10.88 -3.46
CA SER A 178 -5.65 11.34 -4.44
C SER A 178 -5.15 10.23 -5.39
N GLY A 179 -5.27 8.97 -4.97
CA GLY A 179 -4.85 7.80 -5.76
C GLY A 179 -3.35 7.47 -5.68
N PHE A 180 -2.61 8.04 -4.72
CA PHE A 180 -1.19 7.75 -4.52
C PHE A 180 -0.90 6.59 -3.56
N CYS A 181 -1.92 6.08 -2.87
CA CYS A 181 -1.77 4.96 -1.95
C CYS A 181 -1.82 3.60 -2.65
N SER A 182 -1.29 2.60 -1.97
CA SER A 182 -1.38 1.19 -2.37
C SER A 182 -1.71 0.31 -1.17
N LEU A 183 -2.46 -0.78 -1.40
CA LEU A 183 -2.85 -1.78 -0.41
C LEU A 183 -2.17 -3.13 -0.72
N GLY A 184 -2.03 -3.96 0.32
CA GLY A 184 -1.59 -5.35 0.18
C GLY A 184 -0.08 -5.52 -0.09
N GLY A 185 0.26 -6.68 -0.64
CA GLY A 185 1.64 -7.08 -0.93
C GLY A 185 2.14 -6.54 -2.27
N ARG A 186 3.47 -6.53 -2.44
CA ARG A 186 4.14 -6.25 -3.73
C ARG A 186 3.74 -4.88 -4.35
N THR A 187 3.39 -3.90 -3.52
CA THR A 187 3.05 -2.53 -3.94
C THR A 187 4.18 -1.85 -4.70
N THR A 188 5.44 -2.10 -4.31
CA THR A 188 6.63 -1.55 -4.97
C THR A 188 6.91 -2.12 -6.37
N THR A 189 6.16 -3.16 -6.80
CA THR A 189 6.22 -3.72 -8.15
C THR A 189 4.97 -3.37 -8.98
N GLY A 190 4.12 -2.47 -8.48
CA GLY A 190 2.98 -1.93 -9.20
C GLY A 190 1.65 -2.62 -8.91
N LEU A 191 1.50 -3.30 -7.77
CA LEU A 191 0.20 -3.81 -7.31
C LEU A 191 -0.48 -2.88 -6.31
N GLY A 192 -1.77 -3.11 -6.12
CA GLY A 192 -2.55 -2.63 -4.99
C GLY A 192 -2.86 -1.15 -5.00
N ASN A 193 -2.46 -0.41 -6.03
CA ASN A 193 -2.80 0.99 -6.18
C ASN A 193 -4.31 1.14 -6.34
N PHE A 194 -4.88 2.05 -5.57
CA PHE A 194 -6.32 2.28 -5.51
C PHE A 194 -6.60 3.78 -5.41
N LYS A 195 -7.86 4.13 -5.64
CA LYS A 195 -8.40 5.46 -5.38
C LYS A 195 -9.67 5.32 -4.54
N LEU A 196 -9.79 6.12 -3.49
CA LEU A 196 -11.05 6.26 -2.75
C LEU A 196 -11.97 7.21 -3.51
N ASP A 197 -13.15 6.74 -3.86
CA ASP A 197 -14.28 7.58 -4.23
C ASP A 197 -15.17 7.73 -2.99
N LEU A 198 -15.24 8.94 -2.44
CA LEU A 198 -15.93 9.19 -1.19
C LEU A 198 -17.33 9.76 -1.50
N GLU A 199 -18.35 8.96 -1.23
CA GLU A 199 -19.71 9.21 -1.71
C GLU A 199 -20.57 9.87 -0.62
N GLU A 200 -20.45 9.40 0.62
CA GLU A 200 -21.33 9.83 1.72
C GLU A 200 -20.52 10.22 2.95
N ALA A 201 -21.00 11.24 3.67
CA ALA A 201 -20.48 11.62 4.97
C ALA A 201 -21.61 12.01 5.91
N TYR A 202 -21.53 11.60 7.17
CA TYR A 202 -22.53 11.85 8.18
C TYR A 202 -21.91 12.51 9.40
N GLU A 203 -22.55 13.55 9.94
CA GLU A 203 -22.23 14.16 11.24
C GLU A 203 -23.41 13.95 12.20
N ILE A 204 -23.19 13.12 13.22
CA ILE A 204 -24.22 12.71 14.18
C ILE A 204 -23.86 13.26 15.56
N ASP A 205 -24.70 14.15 16.09
CA ASP A 205 -24.53 14.68 17.45
C ASP A 205 -25.30 13.83 18.46
N LEU A 206 -24.59 12.91 19.12
CA LEU A 206 -25.14 12.02 20.14
C LEU A 206 -25.39 12.73 21.49
N ASN A 207 -25.06 14.03 21.62
CA ASN A 207 -25.53 14.80 22.77
C ASN A 207 -27.02 15.14 22.68
N ASN A 208 -27.59 15.12 21.48
CA ASN A 208 -29.00 15.36 21.28
C ASN A 208 -29.78 14.06 21.54
N LEU A 209 -30.61 14.05 22.58
CA LEU A 209 -31.43 12.90 22.98
C LEU A 209 -32.38 12.42 21.88
N GLU A 210 -32.95 13.33 21.09
CA GLU A 210 -33.84 12.99 19.98
C GLU A 210 -33.06 12.27 18.88
N THR A 211 -31.88 12.81 18.53
CA THR A 211 -30.95 12.19 17.58
C THR A 211 -30.52 10.80 18.05
N LEU A 212 -30.18 10.64 19.33
CA LEU A 212 -29.79 9.36 19.90
C LEU A 212 -30.93 8.33 19.81
N VAL A 213 -32.15 8.71 20.21
CA VAL A 213 -33.33 7.82 20.15
C VAL A 213 -33.65 7.45 18.70
N GLN A 214 -33.54 8.39 17.76
CA GLN A 214 -33.75 8.12 16.34
C GLN A 214 -32.73 7.10 15.81
N LEU A 215 -31.44 7.32 16.07
CA LEU A 215 -30.37 6.40 15.66
C LEU A 215 -30.59 5.00 16.23
N LEU A 216 -30.98 4.87 17.50
CA LEU A 216 -31.25 3.57 18.13
C LEU A 216 -32.46 2.85 17.53
N LYS A 217 -33.43 3.59 16.95
CA LYS A 217 -34.62 3.01 16.30
C LYS A 217 -34.35 2.60 14.85
N THR A 218 -33.64 3.42 14.09
CA THR A 218 -33.39 3.19 12.65
C THR A 218 -32.16 2.34 12.40
N ASN A 219 -31.22 2.32 13.35
CA ASN A 219 -29.89 1.71 13.24
C ASN A 219 -29.12 2.13 11.98
N THR A 220 -29.50 3.26 11.39
CA THR A 220 -28.98 3.79 10.12
C THR A 220 -28.91 5.31 10.20
N PRO A 221 -27.85 5.94 9.65
CA PRO A 221 -27.79 7.38 9.50
C PRO A 221 -28.96 7.93 8.68
N ASP A 222 -29.66 8.95 9.19
CA ASP A 222 -30.70 9.66 8.45
C ASP A 222 -30.08 10.72 7.53
N SER A 223 -30.74 11.00 6.40
CA SER A 223 -30.47 12.14 5.50
C SER A 223 -30.27 13.48 6.23
N ALA A 224 -30.92 13.68 7.38
CA ALA A 224 -30.74 14.87 8.21
C ALA A 224 -29.29 15.08 8.71
N TRP A 225 -28.52 13.99 8.81
CA TRP A 225 -27.12 14.00 9.29
C TRP A 225 -26.12 14.02 8.13
N GLU A 226 -26.60 13.84 6.90
CA GLU A 226 -25.77 13.81 5.71
C GLU A 226 -25.10 15.17 5.47
N ARG A 227 -23.84 15.12 5.07
CA ARG A 227 -23.01 16.25 4.70
C ARG A 227 -22.31 15.90 3.41
N THR A 228 -22.03 16.92 2.60
CA THR A 228 -21.12 16.74 1.47
C THR A 228 -19.73 16.39 2.02
N PRO A 229 -19.13 15.25 1.63
CA PRO A 229 -17.86 14.81 2.19
C PRO A 229 -16.77 15.87 2.06
N HIS A 230 -16.69 16.51 0.90
CA HIS A 230 -15.74 17.58 0.61
C HIS A 230 -15.89 18.78 1.56
N ASP A 231 -17.12 19.25 1.79
CA ASP A 231 -17.37 20.41 2.66
C ASP A 231 -17.07 20.10 4.12
N LEU A 232 -17.40 18.88 4.58
CA LEU A 232 -17.12 18.45 5.94
C LEU A 232 -15.60 18.38 6.19
N ILE A 233 -14.86 17.73 5.28
CA ILE A 233 -13.40 17.60 5.34
C ILE A 233 -12.72 18.98 5.25
N ASN A 234 -13.14 19.83 4.31
CA ASN A 234 -12.61 21.19 4.18
C ASN A 234 -12.91 22.05 5.41
N GLY A 235 -14.09 21.86 6.02
CA GLY A 235 -14.46 22.50 7.27
C GLY A 235 -13.48 22.19 8.39
N TRP A 236 -12.89 20.99 8.42
CA TRP A 236 -11.90 20.61 9.42
C TRP A 236 -10.55 21.30 9.22
N TYR A 237 -10.19 21.69 7.99
CA TYR A 237 -8.95 22.40 7.71
C TYR A 237 -8.98 23.90 8.01
N LYS A 238 -10.16 24.52 8.19
CA LYS A 238 -10.25 25.96 8.43
C LYS A 238 -9.42 26.43 9.64
N ASP A 239 -9.30 25.55 10.64
CA ASP A 239 -8.55 25.82 11.86
C ASP A 239 -7.07 25.39 11.76
N LEU A 240 -6.69 24.70 10.68
CA LEU A 240 -5.33 24.21 10.48
C LEU A 240 -4.44 25.35 9.96
N ASN A 241 -3.65 25.93 10.86
CA ASN A 241 -2.65 26.92 10.48
C ASN A 241 -1.38 26.23 9.96
N ILE A 242 -1.18 26.23 8.65
CA ILE A 242 0.03 25.69 8.01
C ILE A 242 1.04 26.81 7.80
N ASP A 243 2.08 26.86 8.62
CA ASP A 243 3.23 27.75 8.40
C ASP A 243 4.20 27.13 7.38
N VAL A 244 4.14 27.65 6.15
CA VAL A 244 4.95 27.16 5.02
C VAL A 244 6.45 27.36 5.25
N ASP A 245 6.85 28.41 5.97
CA ASP A 245 8.26 28.72 6.19
C ASP A 245 8.87 27.79 7.25
N LYS A 246 8.12 27.43 8.31
CA LYS A 246 8.52 26.35 9.22
C LYS A 246 8.64 24.99 8.53
N ILE A 247 7.77 24.68 7.57
CA ILE A 247 7.88 23.45 6.77
C ILE A 247 9.18 23.46 5.95
N ARG A 248 9.56 24.60 5.38
CA ARG A 248 10.83 24.75 4.64
C ARG A 248 12.05 24.57 5.53
N GLU A 249 12.06 25.17 6.73
CA GLU A 249 13.14 24.97 7.71
C GLU A 249 13.25 23.50 8.16
N ARG A 250 12.11 22.84 8.42
CA ARG A 250 12.09 21.40 8.74
C ARG A 250 12.55 20.54 7.58
N LYS A 251 12.30 20.94 6.33
CA LYS A 251 12.76 20.23 5.11
C LYS A 251 14.30 20.22 4.99
N GLU A 252 14.98 21.21 5.53
CA GLU A 252 16.45 21.24 5.58
C GLU A 252 17.00 20.32 6.68
N GLN A 253 16.29 20.21 7.80
CA GLN A 253 16.65 19.34 8.92
C GLN A 253 16.28 17.86 8.69
N TRP A 254 15.20 17.60 7.95
CA TRP A 254 14.65 16.26 7.71
C TRP A 254 14.47 16.00 6.22
N LYS A 255 14.99 14.87 5.74
CA LYS A 255 14.75 14.39 4.37
C LYS A 255 13.29 13.96 4.23
N ILE A 256 12.40 14.92 3.96
CA ILE A 256 11.02 14.64 3.54
C ILE A 256 11.09 13.60 2.41
N PRO A 257 10.38 12.46 2.49
CA PRO A 257 10.26 11.55 1.37
C PRO A 257 9.72 12.33 0.17
N ASN A 258 10.60 12.63 -0.78
CA ASN A 258 10.19 13.33 -1.98
C ASN A 258 9.39 12.34 -2.84
N PHE A 259 8.10 12.57 -2.97
CA PHE A 259 7.29 11.87 -3.95
C PHE A 259 7.49 12.50 -5.32
N CYS A 260 7.76 11.67 -6.33
CA CYS A 260 7.85 12.09 -7.72
C CYS A 260 7.00 11.15 -8.57
N SER A 261 5.94 11.68 -9.18
CA SER A 261 5.15 10.97 -10.18
C SER A 261 5.57 11.42 -11.57
N ILE A 262 5.99 10.47 -12.39
CA ILE A 262 6.39 10.73 -13.78
C ILE A 262 5.41 9.98 -14.68
N LYS A 263 4.61 10.74 -15.43
CA LYS A 263 3.70 10.19 -16.46
C LYS A 263 4.43 10.20 -17.79
N LEU A 264 4.69 9.02 -18.34
CA LEU A 264 5.36 8.83 -19.62
C LEU A 264 4.48 8.03 -20.57
N LYS A 265 4.57 8.33 -21.86
CA LYS A 265 4.03 7.47 -22.92
C LYS A 265 5.19 6.69 -23.53
N LEU A 266 5.13 5.37 -23.43
CA LEU A 266 6.10 4.49 -24.06
C LEU A 266 5.63 4.15 -25.47
N SER A 267 6.53 4.28 -26.43
CA SER A 267 6.34 3.82 -27.80
C SER A 267 7.33 2.69 -28.06
N ILE A 268 6.81 1.56 -28.53
CA ILE A 268 7.59 0.38 -28.86
C ILE A 268 8.31 0.67 -30.19
N ALA A 269 9.63 0.85 -30.15
CA ALA A 269 10.43 1.20 -31.33
C ALA A 269 10.66 0.00 -32.26
N GLU A 270 10.78 -1.20 -31.69
CA GLU A 270 10.92 -2.50 -32.37
C GLU A 270 10.05 -3.54 -31.66
N ALA A 271 9.86 -4.72 -32.23
CA ALA A 271 9.02 -5.76 -31.62
C ALA A 271 9.41 -6.05 -30.15
N LEU A 272 8.41 -6.00 -29.26
CA LEU A 272 8.56 -6.30 -27.84
C LEU A 272 7.75 -7.55 -27.50
N LEU A 273 8.38 -8.55 -26.89
CA LEU A 273 7.70 -9.71 -26.33
C LEU A 273 7.99 -9.78 -24.83
N VAL A 274 6.92 -9.74 -24.04
CA VAL A 274 6.95 -10.12 -22.62
C VAL A 274 6.08 -11.35 -22.50
N LYS A 275 6.72 -12.48 -22.21
CA LYS A 275 6.06 -13.79 -22.15
C LYS A 275 5.28 -13.93 -20.85
N SER A 276 4.05 -14.46 -20.93
CA SER A 276 3.43 -15.11 -19.76
C SER A 276 4.25 -16.33 -19.36
N GLY A 277 4.39 -16.58 -18.06
CA GLY A 277 5.10 -17.74 -17.54
C GLY A 277 4.19 -18.93 -17.23
N ASP A 278 2.87 -18.73 -17.31
CA ASP A 278 1.81 -19.76 -17.20
C ASP A 278 1.88 -20.74 -18.39
N PRO A 279 2.33 -21.99 -18.16
CA PRO A 279 2.41 -23.02 -19.19
C PRO A 279 1.06 -23.71 -19.45
N SER A 280 0.04 -23.43 -18.65
CA SER A 280 -1.28 -24.08 -18.69
C SER A 280 -2.30 -23.35 -19.56
N LEU A 281 -2.05 -22.09 -19.93
CA LEU A 281 -2.87 -21.35 -20.89
C LEU A 281 -2.55 -21.81 -22.32
N PRO A 282 -3.46 -22.52 -23.01
CA PRO A 282 -3.24 -22.88 -24.41
C PRO A 282 -3.15 -21.62 -25.26
N GLY A 283 -2.05 -21.47 -26.00
CA GLY A 283 -1.98 -20.51 -27.11
C GLY A 283 -2.89 -20.95 -28.26
N PRO A 284 -3.13 -20.10 -29.27
CA PRO A 284 -3.49 -20.63 -30.59
C PRO A 284 -2.45 -21.70 -30.94
N GLU A 285 -2.85 -22.82 -31.54
CA GLU A 285 -1.96 -23.96 -31.85
C GLU A 285 -0.67 -23.57 -32.62
N GLU A 286 -0.60 -22.35 -33.14
CA GLU A 286 0.48 -21.76 -33.93
C GLU A 286 1.57 -21.01 -33.13
N TYR A 287 1.41 -20.72 -31.82
CA TYR A 287 2.39 -19.88 -31.08
C TYR A 287 2.86 -20.46 -29.74
N ASP A 288 4.18 -20.62 -29.60
CA ASP A 288 4.86 -21.08 -28.37
C ASP A 288 4.89 -20.04 -27.22
N ALA A 289 4.45 -18.80 -27.46
CA ALA A 289 4.51 -17.72 -26.48
C ALA A 289 3.31 -16.78 -26.57
N ARG A 290 2.61 -16.56 -25.45
CA ARG A 290 1.58 -15.53 -25.28
C ARG A 290 2.14 -14.27 -24.61
N PHE A 291 1.52 -13.14 -24.93
CA PHE A 291 1.73 -11.88 -24.20
C PHE A 291 1.18 -12.02 -22.77
N VAL A 292 1.78 -11.29 -21.83
CA VAL A 292 1.16 -11.14 -20.51
C VAL A 292 -0.13 -10.33 -20.66
N SER A 293 -1.25 -10.96 -20.31
CA SER A 293 -2.56 -10.34 -20.23
C SER A 293 -3.03 -10.24 -18.78
N THR A 294 -3.97 -9.33 -18.53
CA THR A 294 -4.66 -9.22 -17.26
C THR A 294 -6.12 -8.88 -17.51
N THR A 295 -7.00 -9.30 -16.61
CA THR A 295 -8.40 -8.90 -16.67
C THR A 295 -8.57 -7.47 -16.16
N ARG A 296 -9.28 -6.63 -16.91
CA ARG A 296 -9.68 -5.29 -16.47
C ARG A 296 -11.19 -5.21 -16.34
N ILE A 297 -11.65 -4.83 -15.17
CA ILE A 297 -13.06 -4.54 -14.90
C ILE A 297 -13.36 -3.09 -15.34
N ARG A 298 -14.44 -2.92 -16.11
CA ARG A 298 -14.96 -1.62 -16.53
C ARG A 298 -15.99 -1.10 -15.53
N GLU A 299 -16.32 0.18 -15.64
CA GLU A 299 -17.28 0.84 -14.73
C GLU A 299 -18.68 0.22 -14.76
N ASP A 300 -19.09 -0.34 -15.91
CA ASP A 300 -20.37 -1.03 -16.10
C ASP A 300 -20.39 -2.48 -15.60
N GLY A 301 -19.28 -2.96 -14.99
CA GLY A 301 -19.13 -4.32 -14.51
C GLY A 301 -18.73 -5.33 -15.58
N SER A 302 -18.66 -4.93 -16.87
CA SER A 302 -18.10 -5.79 -17.91
C SER A 302 -16.58 -5.92 -17.72
N HIS A 303 -16.03 -7.04 -18.17
CA HIS A 303 -14.60 -7.31 -18.11
C HIS A 303 -14.01 -7.47 -19.51
N GLU A 304 -12.75 -7.09 -19.66
CA GLU A 304 -11.98 -7.31 -20.89
C GLU A 304 -10.59 -7.83 -20.55
N GLU A 305 -10.10 -8.78 -21.35
CA GLU A 305 -8.71 -9.21 -21.30
C GLU A 305 -7.84 -8.15 -21.99
N VAL A 306 -6.85 -7.61 -21.28
CA VAL A 306 -5.94 -6.60 -21.81
C VAL A 306 -4.49 -7.03 -21.69
N GLN A 307 -3.72 -6.86 -22.76
CA GLN A 307 -2.27 -7.05 -22.73
C GLN A 307 -1.62 -5.89 -21.96
N PHE A 308 -0.66 -6.19 -21.08
CA PHE A 308 0.02 -5.16 -20.30
C PHE A 308 1.51 -5.42 -20.16
N LEU A 309 2.25 -4.34 -19.84
CA LEU A 309 3.66 -4.40 -19.49
C LEU A 309 3.80 -4.44 -17.96
N PRO A 310 4.27 -5.55 -17.35
CA PRO A 310 4.37 -5.65 -15.90
C PRO A 310 5.30 -4.60 -15.31
N GLY A 311 4.88 -4.02 -14.18
CA GLY A 311 5.69 -3.06 -13.43
C GLY A 311 7.02 -3.67 -12.95
N SER A 312 7.01 -4.96 -12.62
CA SER A 312 8.21 -5.74 -12.29
C SER A 312 9.23 -5.76 -13.44
N SER A 313 8.77 -5.90 -14.69
CA SER A 313 9.62 -5.87 -15.89
C SER A 313 10.29 -4.51 -16.09
N LEU A 314 9.50 -3.42 -16.07
CA LEU A 314 10.03 -2.06 -16.19
C LEU A 314 10.97 -1.70 -15.03
N LYS A 315 10.57 -2.02 -13.80
CA LYS A 315 11.39 -1.78 -12.61
C LYS A 315 12.71 -2.57 -12.69
N GLY A 316 12.67 -3.81 -13.16
CA GLY A 316 13.84 -4.66 -13.35
C GLY A 316 14.82 -4.07 -14.36
N ILE A 317 14.33 -3.66 -15.54
CA ILE A 317 15.14 -3.01 -16.58
C ILE A 317 15.74 -1.70 -16.05
N PHE A 318 14.92 -0.84 -15.44
CA PHE A 318 15.39 0.45 -14.93
C PHE A 318 16.44 0.28 -13.84
N ARG A 319 16.20 -0.64 -12.91
CA ARG A 319 17.15 -0.99 -11.85
C ARG A 319 18.48 -1.50 -12.43
N SER A 320 18.43 -2.46 -13.34
CA SER A 320 19.63 -3.06 -13.93
C SER A 320 20.47 -2.02 -14.69
N ARG A 321 19.82 -1.11 -15.43
CA ARG A 321 20.52 -0.03 -16.11
C ARG A 321 21.14 0.97 -15.12
N CYS A 322 20.45 1.31 -14.04
CA CYS A 322 21.02 2.12 -12.96
C CYS A 322 22.26 1.44 -12.36
N GLU A 323 22.19 0.15 -12.00
CA GLU A 323 23.33 -0.62 -11.46
C GLU A 323 24.55 -0.55 -12.38
N LYS A 324 24.35 -0.77 -13.68
CA LYS A 324 25.43 -0.71 -14.68
C LYS A 324 26.06 0.67 -14.77
N ILE A 325 25.24 1.72 -14.94
CA ILE A 325 25.72 3.09 -15.09
C ILE A 325 26.51 3.52 -13.87
N ILE A 326 25.98 3.31 -12.66
CA ILE A 326 26.65 3.82 -11.46
C ILE A 326 27.95 3.05 -11.16
N ARG A 327 28.02 1.75 -11.49
CA ARG A 327 29.28 0.97 -11.42
C ARG A 327 30.32 1.53 -12.39
N THR A 328 29.93 1.87 -13.61
CA THR A 328 30.82 2.53 -14.58
C THR A 328 31.32 3.89 -14.08
N LEU A 329 30.50 4.62 -13.33
CA LEU A 329 30.88 5.88 -12.70
C LEU A 329 31.72 5.71 -11.41
N GLY A 330 32.11 4.49 -11.05
CA GLY A 330 32.92 4.21 -9.85
C GLY A 330 32.14 4.24 -8.54
N VAL A 331 30.80 4.22 -8.58
CA VAL A 331 29.94 4.15 -7.40
C VAL A 331 29.54 2.70 -7.13
N MET A 332 29.64 2.28 -5.87
CA MET A 332 29.30 0.92 -5.47
C MET A 332 27.80 0.64 -5.61
N ALA A 333 27.48 -0.43 -6.35
CA ALA A 333 26.14 -0.99 -6.50
C ALA A 333 26.21 -2.49 -6.24
N CYS A 334 25.51 -2.96 -5.21
CA CYS A 334 25.49 -4.39 -4.88
C CYS A 334 24.88 -5.21 -6.03
N ASP A 335 25.13 -6.51 -6.07
CA ASP A 335 24.37 -7.44 -6.92
C ASP A 335 23.35 -8.22 -6.07
N PRO A 336 22.04 -7.92 -6.16
CA PRO A 336 21.00 -8.64 -5.41
C PRO A 336 20.88 -10.12 -5.75
N GLN A 337 21.52 -10.60 -6.81
CA GLN A 337 21.41 -11.97 -7.31
C GLN A 337 22.68 -12.82 -7.07
N GLU A 338 23.76 -12.25 -6.51
CA GLU A 338 24.93 -13.02 -6.11
C GLU A 338 24.75 -13.64 -4.72
N ASP A 339 24.61 -14.96 -4.69
CA ASP A 339 24.40 -15.74 -3.46
C ASP A 339 25.71 -16.30 -2.86
N SER A 340 26.84 -16.32 -3.60
CA SER A 340 28.15 -16.78 -3.09
C SER A 340 29.34 -16.29 -3.94
N ASP A 341 30.44 -15.95 -3.25
CA ASP A 341 31.83 -15.76 -3.72
C ASP A 341 32.08 -14.83 -4.94
N GLY A 342 31.21 -13.86 -5.17
CA GLY A 342 31.49 -12.75 -6.09
C GLY A 342 32.24 -11.60 -5.43
N GLU A 343 32.93 -10.77 -6.22
CA GLU A 343 33.60 -9.54 -5.75
C GLU A 343 32.61 -8.51 -5.13
N VAL A 344 31.29 -8.67 -5.35
CA VAL A 344 30.27 -7.69 -4.96
C VAL A 344 29.11 -8.34 -4.19
N ILE A 345 29.22 -8.35 -2.85
CA ILE A 345 28.19 -8.90 -1.96
C ILE A 345 26.87 -8.11 -2.05
N SER A 346 25.73 -8.82 -2.07
CA SER A 346 24.40 -8.23 -2.04
C SER A 346 24.13 -7.52 -0.71
N CYS A 347 23.44 -6.36 -0.72
CA CYS A 347 23.04 -5.69 0.54
C CYS A 347 22.21 -6.63 1.43
N ALA A 348 21.34 -7.45 0.85
CA ALA A 348 20.52 -8.38 1.60
C ALA A 348 21.35 -9.44 2.34
N LYS A 349 22.40 -9.98 1.70
CA LYS A 349 23.31 -10.94 2.35
C LYS A 349 24.17 -10.24 3.40
N GLN A 350 24.74 -9.08 3.07
CA GLN A 350 25.56 -8.27 3.98
C GLN A 350 24.83 -8.00 5.30
N PHE A 351 23.57 -7.57 5.26
CA PHE A 351 22.82 -7.27 6.47
C PHE A 351 22.33 -8.53 7.19
N LYS A 352 21.98 -9.61 6.48
CA LYS A 352 21.66 -10.91 7.10
C LYS A 352 22.83 -11.45 7.91
N ASP A 353 24.05 -11.34 7.38
CA ASP A 353 25.26 -11.81 8.05
C ASP A 353 25.57 -10.92 9.27
N LEU A 354 25.46 -9.60 9.12
CA LEU A 354 25.65 -8.63 10.21
C LEU A 354 24.63 -8.80 11.35
N GLU A 355 23.36 -9.06 11.03
CA GLU A 355 22.33 -9.30 12.04
C GLU A 355 22.60 -10.59 12.84
N LYS A 356 22.99 -11.68 12.15
CA LYS A 356 23.36 -12.94 12.82
C LYS A 356 24.54 -12.76 13.78
N GLU A 357 25.53 -11.93 13.43
CA GLU A 357 26.66 -11.62 14.31
C GLU A 357 26.20 -10.79 15.53
N LEU A 358 25.41 -9.74 15.31
CA LEU A 358 24.92 -8.87 16.38
C LEU A 358 23.94 -9.56 17.33
N GLU A 359 23.08 -10.45 16.83
CA GLU A 359 22.20 -11.26 17.67
C GLU A 359 23.00 -12.22 18.55
N LYS A 360 24.07 -12.84 18.02
CA LYS A 360 24.95 -13.72 18.79
C LYS A 360 25.76 -12.99 19.87
N GLU A 361 26.28 -11.80 19.57
CA GLU A 361 27.16 -11.07 20.49
C GLU A 361 26.40 -10.21 21.51
N ARG A 362 25.27 -9.63 21.12
CA ARG A 362 24.61 -8.56 21.88
C ARG A 362 23.10 -8.71 22.01
N GLY A 363 22.48 -9.64 21.29
CA GLY A 363 21.02 -9.80 21.26
C GLY A 363 20.28 -8.57 20.70
N VAL A 364 20.94 -7.77 19.86
CA VAL A 364 20.39 -6.51 19.31
C VAL A 364 20.09 -6.69 17.82
N LYS A 365 18.87 -6.35 17.40
CA LYS A 365 18.48 -6.29 15.99
C LYS A 365 18.98 -5.01 15.30
N LEU A 366 19.22 -5.10 14.00
CA LEU A 366 19.59 -3.94 13.20
C LEU A 366 18.42 -2.94 13.12
N GLN A 367 18.73 -1.66 13.30
CA GLN A 367 17.74 -0.59 13.17
C GLN A 367 17.49 -0.28 11.68
N PRO A 368 16.23 -0.10 11.25
CA PRO A 368 15.88 0.21 9.85
C PRO A 368 16.65 1.40 9.28
N ASP A 369 16.83 2.46 10.06
CA ASP A 369 17.58 3.66 9.65
C ASP A 369 19.02 3.35 9.26
N LYS A 370 19.65 2.41 9.97
CA LYS A 370 21.03 1.99 9.71
C LYS A 370 21.10 1.12 8.45
N ILE A 371 20.15 0.20 8.29
CA ILE A 371 20.02 -0.62 7.08
C ILE A 371 19.86 0.27 5.84
N TYR A 372 18.94 1.25 5.91
CA TYR A 372 18.74 2.20 4.82
C TYR A 372 20.01 3.02 4.58
N LYS A 373 20.65 3.58 5.62
CA LYS A 373 21.85 4.41 5.49
C LYS A 373 23.02 3.66 4.83
N ASP A 374 23.23 2.41 5.21
CA ASP A 374 24.38 1.61 4.78
C ASP A 374 24.10 0.84 3.47
N SER A 375 22.85 0.83 2.98
CA SER A 375 22.49 0.27 1.68
C SER A 375 23.09 1.05 0.51
N CYS A 376 23.40 0.35 -0.59
CA CYS A 376 23.82 1.01 -1.82
C CYS A 376 22.70 1.90 -2.41
N LEU A 377 23.06 2.88 -3.24
CA LEU A 377 22.11 3.86 -3.79
C LEU A 377 20.95 3.20 -4.57
N VAL A 378 21.22 2.11 -5.28
CA VAL A 378 20.19 1.36 -6.01
C VAL A 378 19.24 0.67 -5.04
N CYS A 379 19.74 0.02 -3.99
CA CYS A 379 18.88 -0.60 -2.98
C CYS A 379 18.03 0.44 -2.23
N LYS A 380 18.58 1.63 -1.95
CA LYS A 380 17.82 2.75 -1.37
C LYS A 380 16.66 3.22 -2.25
N LEU A 381 16.81 3.16 -3.57
CA LEU A 381 15.79 3.61 -4.52
C LEU A 381 14.79 2.51 -4.89
N PHE A 382 15.26 1.29 -5.13
CA PHE A 382 14.45 0.19 -5.66
C PHE A 382 14.01 -0.83 -4.61
N GLY A 383 14.51 -0.71 -3.37
CA GLY A 383 14.33 -1.67 -2.29
C GLY A 383 15.34 -2.82 -2.33
N SER A 384 15.33 -3.65 -1.29
CA SER A 384 16.05 -4.93 -1.21
C SER A 384 15.18 -5.93 -0.46
N SER A 385 15.40 -7.23 -0.61
CA SER A 385 14.62 -8.26 0.11
C SER A 385 14.81 -8.26 1.63
N TYR A 386 15.71 -7.42 2.15
CA TYR A 386 15.98 -7.24 3.58
C TYR A 386 15.44 -5.89 4.11
N MET A 387 15.01 -4.98 3.23
CA MET A 387 14.48 -3.65 3.58
C MET A 387 12.96 -3.61 3.54
#